data_AF-A0A8T5F9H6-F1
#
_entry.id   AF-A0A8T5F9H6-F1
#
_cell.length_a   1.000
_cell.length_b   1.000
_cell.length_c   1.000
_cell.angle_alpha   90.00
_cell.angle_beta   90.00
_cell.angle_gamma   90.00
#
_symmetry.space_group_name_H-M   'P 1'
#
loop_
_entity.id
_entity.type
_entity.pdbx_description
1 polymer ?
#
loop_
_entity_poly.entity_id
_entity_poly.type
_entity_poly.pdbx_seq_one_letter_code
_entity_poly.pdbx_strand_id
1 'polypeptide(L)'
;MNEEKICCMCGEHKRFLARVNTGKKYYCMKCQTKITKSGMDYWKPCSQVEFFESMLSEMREGSNRKSGNMFSSIKRTLREIKEEYPKDENTSKSLPSTLQGFIVRQPYSNQIINGIKKYEFRNFKTTKLNIPVYLLSEGMVLGKIMFTEIKENNKKWKYAWKIKVLKKLTQPWRYSHPQGAQRWVKHVIPKK
;
A
#
# COMPACT_ATOMS: atom_id res chain seq x y z
N MET A 1 -9.67 32.41 9.72
CA MET A 1 -8.84 33.01 8.66
C MET A 1 -8.85 32.06 7.48
N ASN A 2 -9.41 32.48 6.34
CA ASN A 2 -9.41 31.67 5.12
C ASN A 2 -7.97 31.65 4.58
N GLU A 3 -7.20 30.64 4.96
CA GLU A 3 -5.95 30.32 4.26
C GLU A 3 -6.28 30.29 2.77
N GLU A 4 -5.68 31.19 2.00
CA GLU A 4 -5.91 31.24 0.57
C GLU A 4 -5.45 29.92 -0.02
N LYS A 5 -6.42 29.08 -0.37
CA LYS A 5 -6.13 27.75 -0.90
C LYS A 5 -5.60 27.96 -2.31
N ILE A 6 -4.38 27.52 -2.55
CA ILE A 6 -3.71 27.52 -3.84
C ILE A 6 -3.67 26.09 -4.38
N CYS A 7 -3.84 25.93 -5.69
CA CYS A 7 -3.66 24.61 -6.31
C CYS A 7 -2.19 24.17 -6.19
N CYS A 8 -1.94 23.04 -5.55
CA CYS A 8 -0.59 22.51 -5.36
C CYS A 8 0.14 22.14 -6.67
N MET A 9 -0.59 21.94 -7.77
CA MET A 9 0.01 21.53 -9.05
C MET A 9 0.29 22.70 -9.99
N CYS A 10 -0.57 23.72 -10.02
CA CYS A 10 -0.40 24.87 -10.92
C CYS A 10 -0.04 26.17 -10.21
N GLY A 11 -0.03 26.20 -8.88
CA GLY A 11 0.33 27.40 -8.11
C GLY A 11 -0.67 28.55 -8.19
N GLU A 12 -1.80 28.36 -8.88
CA GLU A 12 -2.80 29.41 -9.08
C GLU A 12 -3.88 29.36 -7.98
N HIS A 13 -4.33 30.54 -7.56
CA HIS A 13 -5.56 30.69 -6.76
C HIS A 13 -6.76 30.28 -7.61
N LYS A 14 -7.59 29.40 -7.08
CA LYS A 14 -8.81 28.95 -7.75
C LYS A 14 -9.96 28.99 -6.76
N ARG A 15 -11.12 29.42 -7.24
CA ARG A 15 -12.37 29.45 -6.47
C ARG A 15 -12.81 28.07 -6.00
N PHE A 16 -12.52 27.03 -6.79
CA PHE A 16 -12.89 25.65 -6.51
C PHE A 16 -11.65 24.77 -6.44
N LEU A 17 -11.33 24.36 -5.22
CA LEU A 17 -10.22 23.48 -4.90
C LEU A 17 -10.74 22.31 -4.08
N ALA A 18 -10.35 21.11 -4.46
CA ALA A 18 -10.71 19.90 -3.74
C ALA A 18 -9.44 19.13 -3.37
N ARG A 19 -9.52 18.42 -2.24
CA ARG A 19 -8.49 17.48 -1.82
C ARG A 19 -8.71 16.17 -2.55
N VAL A 20 -7.61 15.52 -2.88
CA VAL A 20 -7.62 14.16 -3.44
C VAL A 20 -7.26 13.20 -2.32
N ASN A 21 -8.10 12.18 -2.08
CA ASN A 21 -7.92 11.12 -1.05
C ASN A 21 -7.62 11.61 0.36
N THR A 22 -8.42 12.54 0.88
CA THR A 22 -8.19 13.10 2.24
C THR A 22 -6.76 13.63 2.45
N GLY A 23 -6.02 13.89 1.35
CA GLY A 23 -4.69 14.44 1.39
C GLY A 23 -4.71 15.90 1.83
N LYS A 24 -3.62 16.35 2.47
CA LYS A 24 -3.51 17.74 2.96
C LYS A 24 -3.40 18.79 1.85
N LYS A 25 -3.17 18.36 0.60
CA LYS A 25 -2.94 19.23 -0.56
C LYS A 25 -4.22 19.46 -1.36
N TYR A 26 -4.40 20.70 -1.81
CA TYR A 26 -5.54 21.13 -2.61
C TYR A 26 -5.19 21.16 -4.10
N TYR A 27 -6.14 20.75 -4.94
CA TYR A 27 -5.98 20.69 -6.39
C TYR A 27 -7.22 21.24 -7.08
N CYS A 28 -7.02 21.99 -8.16
CA CYS A 28 -8.12 22.45 -9.01
C CYS A 28 -8.62 21.31 -9.91
N MET A 29 -9.86 21.41 -10.39
CA MET A 29 -10.48 20.36 -11.21
C MET A 29 -9.64 20.01 -12.45
N LYS A 30 -9.06 21.01 -13.14
CA LYS A 30 -8.20 20.77 -14.30
C LYS A 30 -6.95 19.94 -13.95
N CYS A 31 -6.32 20.24 -12.81
CA CYS A 31 -5.15 19.51 -12.32
C CYS A 31 -5.51 18.11 -11.82
N GLN A 32 -6.69 17.93 -11.20
CA GLN A 32 -7.18 16.60 -10.82
C GLN A 32 -7.38 15.71 -12.05
N THR A 33 -7.98 16.22 -13.12
CA THR A 33 -8.12 15.45 -14.37
C THR A 33 -6.76 15.07 -14.96
N LYS A 34 -5.77 15.97 -14.90
CA LYS A 34 -4.38 15.66 -15.30
C LYS A 34 -3.78 14.56 -14.42
N ILE A 35 -3.97 14.62 -13.12
CA ILE A 35 -3.52 13.58 -12.17
C ILE A 35 -4.15 12.24 -12.54
N THR A 36 -5.48 12.17 -12.70
CA THR A 36 -6.19 10.93 -13.05
C THR A 36 -5.74 10.37 -14.40
N LYS A 37 -5.57 11.22 -15.42
CA LYS A 37 -5.13 10.80 -16.76
C LYS A 37 -3.65 10.42 -16.83
N SER A 38 -2.81 10.97 -15.96
CA SER A 38 -1.37 10.69 -15.96
C SER A 38 -1.02 9.26 -15.57
N GLY A 39 -1.97 8.50 -14.99
CA GLY A 39 -1.70 7.16 -14.46
C GLY A 39 -0.68 7.15 -13.31
N MET A 40 -0.18 8.32 -12.88
CA MET A 40 0.66 8.44 -11.71
C MET A 40 -0.19 8.19 -10.47
N ASP A 41 0.23 7.22 -9.66
CA ASP A 41 -0.39 6.87 -8.40
C ASP A 41 -0.18 7.98 -7.35
N TYR A 42 -0.86 9.12 -7.55
CA TYR A 42 -1.00 10.23 -6.59
C TYR A 42 -1.85 9.82 -5.38
N TRP A 43 -2.48 8.65 -5.45
CA TRP A 43 -3.29 8.05 -4.42
C TRP A 43 -2.34 7.45 -3.37
N LYS A 44 -2.01 8.24 -2.33
CA LYS A 44 -1.45 7.64 -1.11
C LYS A 44 -2.42 6.54 -0.65
N PRO A 45 -1.93 5.38 -0.20
CA PRO A 45 -2.79 4.36 0.39
C PRO A 45 -3.27 4.89 1.74
N CYS A 46 -4.41 5.56 1.73
CA CYS A 46 -5.23 5.81 2.90
C CYS A 46 -6.06 4.55 3.08
N SER A 47 -5.90 3.84 4.20
CA SER A 47 -6.82 2.73 4.50
C SER A 47 -8.25 3.26 4.51
N GLN A 48 -9.24 2.42 4.15
CA GLN A 48 -10.65 2.83 4.18
C GLN A 48 -11.03 3.33 5.58
N VAL A 49 -10.41 2.76 6.63
CA VAL A 49 -10.53 3.21 8.01
C VAL A 49 -9.92 4.60 8.21
N GLU A 50 -8.68 4.86 7.80
CA GLU A 50 -8.08 6.21 7.88
C GLU A 50 -8.85 7.25 7.07
N PHE A 51 -9.44 6.86 5.93
CA PHE A 51 -10.29 7.72 5.12
C PHE A 51 -11.55 8.12 5.90
N PHE A 52 -12.26 7.13 6.47
CA PHE A 52 -13.45 7.39 7.26
C PHE A 52 -13.13 8.09 8.58
N GLU A 53 -12.03 7.77 9.26
CA GLU A 53 -11.60 8.43 10.49
C GLU A 53 -11.23 9.90 10.24
N SER A 54 -10.46 10.19 9.19
CA SER A 54 -10.13 11.55 8.77
C SER A 54 -11.39 12.33 8.38
N MET A 55 -12.31 11.70 7.62
CA MET A 55 -13.59 12.30 7.23
C MET A 55 -14.48 12.60 8.45
N LEU A 56 -14.57 11.67 9.41
CA LEU A 56 -15.35 11.84 10.64
C LEU A 56 -14.73 12.92 11.56
N SER A 57 -13.40 13.03 11.60
CA SER A 57 -12.71 14.06 12.36
C SER A 57 -13.02 15.46 11.82
N GLU A 58 -12.98 15.64 10.49
CA GLU A 58 -13.31 16.93 9.86
C GLU A 58 -14.80 17.28 10.01
N MET A 59 -15.71 16.30 9.97
CA MET A 59 -17.13 16.54 10.24
C MET A 59 -17.40 16.95 11.70
N ARG A 60 -16.56 16.53 12.65
CA ARG A 60 -16.62 16.98 14.06
C ARG A 60 -16.10 18.40 14.24
N GLU A 61 -15.02 18.75 13.54
CA GLU A 61 -14.42 20.10 13.60
C GLU A 61 -15.33 21.17 12.96
N GLY A 62 -16.19 20.79 12.02
CA GLY A 62 -17.02 21.74 11.25
C GLY A 62 -18.51 21.83 11.60
N SER A 63 -19.07 21.01 12.51
CA SER A 63 -20.54 20.96 12.71
C SER A 63 -21.02 21.25 14.14
N ASN A 64 -21.73 22.37 14.29
CA ASN A 64 -22.59 22.68 15.45
C ASN A 64 -24.02 22.10 15.27
N ARG A 65 -24.23 21.18 14.31
CA ARG A 65 -25.54 20.56 14.01
C ARG A 65 -25.44 19.04 14.01
N LYS A 66 -26.21 18.42 14.90
CA LYS A 66 -26.30 16.98 15.17
C LYS A 66 -26.81 16.19 13.95
N SER A 67 -25.91 15.68 13.13
CA SER A 67 -26.18 14.60 12.18
C SER A 67 -26.01 13.23 12.88
N GLY A 68 -26.94 12.88 13.77
CA GLY A 68 -26.85 11.68 14.62
C GLY A 68 -26.90 10.34 13.86
N ASN A 69 -27.69 10.26 12.78
CA ASN A 69 -28.04 8.99 12.14
C ASN A 69 -26.97 8.46 11.16
N MET A 70 -26.23 9.36 10.50
CA MET A 70 -25.15 8.96 9.59
C MET A 70 -23.88 8.57 10.37
N PHE A 71 -23.63 9.22 11.50
CA PHE A 71 -22.47 8.96 12.35
C PHE A 71 -22.55 7.62 13.08
N SER A 72 -23.76 7.20 13.49
CA SER A 72 -24.00 5.90 14.11
C SER A 72 -23.79 4.75 13.13
N SER A 73 -24.23 4.93 11.87
CA SER A 73 -24.07 3.96 10.79
C SER A 73 -22.59 3.73 10.45
N ILE A 74 -21.80 4.80 10.31
CA ILE A 74 -20.36 4.69 10.03
C ILE A 74 -19.61 4.07 11.22
N LYS A 75 -19.96 4.43 12.46
CA LYS A 75 -19.39 3.81 13.67
C LYS A 75 -19.71 2.32 13.79
N ARG A 76 -20.86 1.88 13.27
CA ARG A 76 -21.25 0.47 13.22
C ARG A 76 -20.40 -0.30 12.21
N THR A 77 -20.23 0.24 11.00
CA THR A 77 -19.33 -0.34 9.98
C THR A 77 -17.88 -0.43 10.47
N LEU A 78 -17.38 0.58 11.20
CA LEU A 78 -16.05 0.53 11.80
C LEU A 78 -15.92 -0.53 12.92
N ARG A 79 -17.02 -0.87 13.61
CA ARG A 79 -17.05 -1.94 14.62
C ARG A 79 -17.08 -3.31 13.95
N GLU A 80 -17.93 -3.50 12.95
CA GLU A 80 -18.01 -4.73 12.15
C GLU A 80 -16.64 -5.06 11.52
N ILE A 81 -15.92 -4.06 10.99
CA ILE A 81 -14.55 -4.21 10.46
C ILE A 81 -13.52 -4.59 11.55
N LYS A 82 -13.71 -4.13 12.80
CA LYS A 82 -12.83 -4.47 13.93
C LYS A 82 -13.13 -5.86 14.50
N GLU A 83 -14.40 -6.28 14.48
CA GLU A 83 -14.86 -7.58 14.95
C GLU A 83 -14.50 -8.72 13.98
N GLU A 84 -14.43 -8.46 12.68
CA GLU A 84 -13.92 -9.45 11.68
C GLU A 84 -12.42 -9.76 11.82
N TYR A 85 -11.65 -8.94 12.55
CA TYR A 85 -10.21 -9.13 12.75
C TYR A 85 -9.81 -8.87 14.21
N PRO A 86 -10.11 -9.78 15.15
CA PRO A 86 -9.63 -9.64 16.53
C PRO A 86 -8.11 -9.78 16.59
N LYS A 87 -7.48 -9.01 17.48
CA LYS A 87 -6.05 -9.10 17.78
C LYS A 87 -5.81 -10.31 18.70
N ASP A 88 -5.51 -11.46 18.13
CA ASP A 88 -5.20 -12.64 18.95
C ASP A 88 -3.69 -12.90 19.04
N GLU A 89 -3.18 -12.73 20.26
CA GLU A 89 -1.92 -13.29 20.75
C GLU A 89 -2.16 -14.75 21.15
N ASN A 90 -1.28 -15.66 20.71
CA ASN A 90 -1.20 -17.10 21.04
C ASN A 90 -2.12 -18.08 20.29
N THR A 91 -1.63 -18.64 19.19
CA THR A 91 -1.78 -20.09 18.94
C THR A 91 -0.67 -20.64 18.04
N SER A 92 0.24 -21.38 18.66
CA SER A 92 1.24 -22.22 18.01
C SER A 92 0.69 -23.65 17.88
N LYS A 93 0.38 -24.08 16.65
CA LYS A 93 0.50 -25.49 16.19
C LYS A 93 0.25 -25.59 14.67
N SER A 94 1.36 -25.82 13.97
CA SER A 94 1.52 -26.46 12.65
C SER A 94 0.48 -26.20 11.55
N LEU A 95 0.53 -25.01 10.95
CA LEU A 95 0.28 -24.85 9.51
C LEU A 95 1.64 -24.83 8.77
N PRO A 96 1.73 -25.31 7.52
CA PRO A 96 2.98 -25.23 6.75
C PRO A 96 3.40 -23.76 6.76
N SER A 97 4.61 -23.48 7.27
CA SER A 97 5.13 -22.13 7.47
C SER A 97 4.78 -21.28 6.26
N THR A 98 3.76 -20.43 6.41
CA THR A 98 3.14 -19.77 5.26
C THR A 98 4.20 -18.91 4.60
N LEU A 99 4.48 -19.17 3.32
CA LEU A 99 5.53 -18.45 2.61
C LEU A 99 5.19 -16.96 2.64
N GLN A 100 6.16 -16.16 3.06
CA GLN A 100 6.03 -14.71 3.06
C GLN A 100 6.06 -14.18 1.63
N GLY A 101 5.44 -13.02 1.42
CA GLY A 101 5.42 -12.35 0.13
C GLY A 101 6.21 -11.06 0.16
N PHE A 102 7.02 -10.84 -0.86
CA PHE A 102 7.77 -9.62 -1.10
C PHE A 102 7.07 -8.77 -2.16
N ILE A 103 6.67 -7.56 -1.79
CA ILE A 103 5.94 -6.65 -2.68
C ILE A 103 6.94 -5.83 -3.49
N VAL A 104 6.84 -5.95 -4.81
CA VAL A 104 7.58 -5.14 -5.77
C VAL A 104 6.59 -4.53 -6.76
N ARG A 105 6.71 -3.22 -7.00
CA ARG A 105 5.86 -2.52 -7.97
C ARG A 105 6.32 -2.80 -9.39
N GLN A 106 5.39 -2.75 -10.34
CA GLN A 106 5.74 -2.70 -11.75
C GLN A 106 6.55 -1.42 -12.06
N PRO A 107 7.44 -1.44 -13.07
CA PRO A 107 7.77 -2.57 -13.96
C PRO A 107 8.81 -3.55 -13.37
N TYR A 108 9.34 -3.27 -12.16
CA TYR A 108 10.46 -4.00 -11.60
C TYR A 108 10.12 -5.45 -11.24
N SER A 109 8.89 -5.72 -10.82
CA SER A 109 8.41 -7.08 -10.57
C SER A 109 8.47 -7.95 -11.83
N ASN A 110 8.07 -7.43 -12.99
CA ASN A 110 8.22 -8.13 -14.27
C ASN A 110 9.70 -8.31 -14.65
N GLN A 111 10.54 -7.29 -14.45
CA GLN A 111 11.97 -7.42 -14.72
C GLN A 111 12.63 -8.48 -13.82
N ILE A 112 12.21 -8.59 -12.56
CA ILE A 112 12.71 -9.60 -11.63
C ILE A 112 12.28 -10.99 -12.08
N ILE A 113 10.98 -11.22 -12.32
CA ILE A 113 10.49 -12.56 -12.63
C ILE A 113 10.96 -13.08 -13.99
N ASN A 114 11.28 -12.18 -14.92
CA ASN A 114 11.89 -12.51 -16.21
C ASN A 114 13.43 -12.61 -16.13
N GLY A 115 14.03 -12.44 -14.95
CA GLY A 115 15.48 -12.59 -14.73
C GLY A 115 16.34 -11.41 -15.24
N ILE A 116 15.71 -10.34 -15.74
CA ILE A 116 16.37 -9.13 -16.23
C ILE A 116 17.00 -8.37 -15.06
N LYS A 117 16.22 -8.17 -13.98
CA LYS A 117 16.66 -7.47 -12.76
C LYS A 117 17.15 -8.47 -11.73
N LYS A 118 18.48 -8.55 -11.57
CA LYS A 118 19.17 -9.47 -10.64
C LYS A 118 19.39 -8.89 -9.24
N TYR A 119 19.19 -7.59 -9.05
CA TYR A 119 19.45 -6.90 -7.79
C TYR A 119 18.30 -6.00 -7.39
N GLU A 120 17.91 -6.05 -6.12
CA GLU A 120 16.95 -5.17 -5.50
C GLU A 120 17.63 -4.23 -4.51
N PHE A 121 17.37 -2.93 -4.64
CA PHE A 121 18.02 -1.92 -3.81
C PHE A 121 17.08 -1.42 -2.74
N ARG A 122 17.51 -1.47 -1.48
CA ARG A 122 16.74 -1.01 -0.33
C ARG A 122 17.63 -0.22 0.62
N ASN A 123 16.99 0.61 1.44
CA ASN A 123 17.66 1.38 2.49
C ASN A 123 17.78 0.60 3.81
N PHE A 124 17.29 -0.65 3.86
CA PHE A 124 17.38 -1.53 5.02
C PHE A 124 17.89 -2.93 4.62
N LYS A 125 18.41 -3.66 5.60
CA LYS A 125 18.88 -5.04 5.44
C LYS A 125 17.71 -6.01 5.63
N THR A 126 17.57 -7.00 4.75
CA THR A 126 16.58 -8.07 4.96
C THR A 126 17.17 -9.17 5.85
N THR A 127 16.31 -9.79 6.67
CA THR A 127 16.62 -11.03 7.40
C THR A 127 16.25 -12.29 6.62
N LYS A 128 15.68 -12.14 5.42
CA LYS A 128 15.13 -13.24 4.60
C LYS A 128 16.13 -13.78 3.58
N LEU A 129 17.38 -13.97 3.99
CA LEU A 129 18.44 -14.53 3.13
C LEU A 129 18.26 -16.05 2.98
N ASN A 130 18.39 -16.58 1.77
CA ASN A 130 18.23 -18.00 1.43
C ASN A 130 16.86 -18.61 1.80
N ILE A 131 15.85 -17.77 2.02
CA ILE A 131 14.47 -18.19 2.27
C ILE A 131 13.65 -17.92 1.01
N PRO A 132 12.91 -18.92 0.47
CA PRO A 132 12.02 -18.71 -0.65
C PRO A 132 10.83 -17.83 -0.22
N VAL A 133 10.52 -16.83 -1.03
CA VAL A 133 9.40 -15.89 -0.81
C VAL A 133 8.60 -15.72 -2.10
N TYR A 134 7.32 -15.40 -1.97
CA TYR A 134 6.50 -15.04 -3.13
C TYR A 134 6.87 -13.66 -3.65
N LEU A 135 6.96 -13.49 -4.96
CA LEU A 135 6.99 -12.18 -5.59
C LEU A 135 5.56 -11.70 -5.80
N LEU A 136 5.23 -10.58 -5.16
CA LEU A 136 3.90 -9.98 -5.19
C LEU A 136 3.94 -8.67 -5.96
N SER A 137 2.96 -8.46 -6.82
CA SER A 137 2.77 -7.20 -7.53
C SER A 137 1.31 -7.00 -7.86
N GLU A 138 0.77 -5.80 -7.65
CA GLU A 138 -0.59 -5.43 -8.08
C GLU A 138 -1.69 -6.40 -7.61
N GLY A 139 -1.55 -6.95 -6.40
CA GLY A 139 -2.51 -7.93 -5.85
C GLY A 139 -2.39 -9.35 -6.41
N MET A 140 -1.36 -9.61 -7.22
CA MET A 140 -1.06 -10.91 -7.83
C MET A 140 0.21 -11.52 -7.26
N VAL A 141 0.23 -12.86 -7.21
CA VAL A 141 1.42 -13.67 -7.00
C VAL A 141 2.00 -14.04 -8.36
N LEU A 142 3.20 -13.55 -8.66
CA LEU A 142 3.85 -13.76 -9.96
C LEU A 142 4.75 -15.01 -9.97
N GLY A 143 5.26 -15.39 -8.81
CA GLY A 143 6.23 -16.48 -8.71
C GLY A 143 6.92 -16.57 -7.35
N LYS A 144 7.92 -17.43 -7.29
CA LYS A 144 8.81 -17.61 -6.14
C LYS A 144 10.18 -17.08 -6.47
N ILE A 145 10.72 -16.29 -5.56
CA ILE A 145 12.07 -15.74 -5.62
C ILE A 145 12.80 -16.03 -4.31
N MET A 146 14.11 -15.85 -4.31
CA MET A 146 14.96 -15.98 -3.15
C MET A 146 16.07 -14.94 -3.19
N PHE A 147 16.46 -14.41 -2.04
CA PHE A 147 17.63 -13.54 -1.93
C PHE A 147 18.85 -14.37 -1.57
N THR A 148 19.92 -14.31 -2.37
CA THR A 148 21.11 -15.15 -2.15
C THR A 148 22.26 -14.39 -1.49
N GLU A 149 22.35 -13.07 -1.72
CA GLU A 149 23.43 -12.23 -1.22
C GLU A 149 22.90 -10.84 -0.87
N ILE A 150 23.51 -10.18 0.12
CA ILE A 150 23.26 -8.77 0.46
C ILE A 150 24.60 -8.05 0.44
N LYS A 151 24.74 -7.07 -0.44
CA LYS A 151 25.90 -6.18 -0.49
C LYS A 151 25.56 -4.82 0.07
N GLU A 152 26.41 -4.28 0.92
CA GLU A 152 26.27 -2.91 1.44
C GLU A 152 26.98 -1.92 0.52
N ASN A 153 26.39 -0.75 0.34
CA ASN A 153 26.93 0.37 -0.44
C ASN A 153 26.82 1.65 0.40
N ASN A 154 27.86 2.49 0.38
CA ASN A 154 27.89 3.78 1.08
C ASN A 154 26.99 4.88 0.44
N LYS A 155 25.94 4.48 -0.29
CA LYS A 155 25.01 5.38 -1.00
C LYS A 155 23.65 5.44 -0.28
N LYS A 156 22.77 6.36 -0.72
CA LYS A 156 21.39 6.50 -0.22
C LYS A 156 20.59 5.18 -0.23
N TRP A 157 20.90 4.28 -1.17
CA TRP A 157 20.41 2.90 -1.21
C TRP A 157 21.46 1.97 -0.64
N LYS A 158 21.41 1.77 0.68
CA LYS A 158 22.48 1.13 1.44
C LYS A 158 22.68 -0.34 1.12
N TYR A 159 21.64 -1.07 0.71
CA TYR A 159 21.72 -2.52 0.53
C TYR A 159 21.24 -2.95 -0.84
N ALA A 160 22.03 -3.77 -1.51
CA ALA A 160 21.70 -4.44 -2.75
C ALA A 160 21.49 -5.94 -2.48
N TRP A 161 20.26 -6.42 -2.64
CA TRP A 161 19.89 -7.82 -2.44
C TRP A 161 19.92 -8.52 -3.79
N LYS A 162 20.78 -9.54 -3.94
CA LYS A 162 20.83 -10.37 -5.13
C LYS A 162 19.63 -11.31 -5.16
N ILE A 163 18.89 -11.30 -6.26
CA ILE A 163 17.67 -12.07 -6.43
C ILE A 163 17.94 -13.26 -7.34
N LYS A 164 17.48 -14.43 -6.91
CA LYS A 164 17.37 -15.64 -7.73
C LYS A 164 15.89 -15.95 -7.93
N VAL A 165 15.45 -16.06 -9.18
CA VAL A 165 14.12 -16.55 -9.51
C VAL A 165 14.11 -18.06 -9.34
N LEU A 166 13.21 -18.58 -8.50
CA LEU A 166 13.05 -20.02 -8.29
C LEU A 166 11.99 -20.60 -9.21
N LYS A 167 10.87 -19.89 -9.35
CA LYS A 167 9.75 -20.33 -10.20
C LYS A 167 8.93 -19.14 -10.68
N LYS A 168 8.76 -18.99 -11.98
CA LYS A 168 7.75 -18.12 -12.57
C LYS A 168 6.44 -18.89 -12.68
N LEU A 169 5.33 -18.29 -12.28
CA LEU A 169 4.00 -18.87 -12.49
C LEU A 169 3.54 -18.56 -13.91
N THR A 170 3.04 -19.57 -14.61
CA THR A 170 2.40 -19.43 -15.92
C THR A 170 1.08 -18.68 -15.81
N GLN A 171 0.33 -18.95 -14.74
CA GLN A 171 -0.89 -18.24 -14.38
C GLN A 171 -0.73 -17.59 -13.00
N PRO A 172 -0.47 -16.27 -12.95
CA PRO A 172 -0.50 -15.52 -11.70
C PRO A 172 -1.89 -15.61 -11.05
N TRP A 173 -1.93 -15.72 -9.72
CA TRP A 173 -3.17 -15.79 -8.96
C TRP A 173 -3.29 -14.63 -7.97
N ARG A 174 -4.53 -14.27 -7.62
CA ARG A 174 -4.82 -13.16 -6.72
C ARG A 174 -4.60 -13.57 -5.27
N TYR A 175 -3.91 -12.74 -4.50
CA TYR A 175 -3.80 -12.93 -3.05
C TYR A 175 -4.58 -11.87 -2.29
N SER A 176 -4.99 -12.20 -1.07
CA SER A 176 -5.59 -11.25 -0.15
C SER A 176 -4.51 -10.28 0.32
N HIS A 177 -4.50 -9.07 -0.24
CA HIS A 177 -3.54 -8.03 0.10
C HIS A 177 -3.89 -7.42 1.46
N PRO A 178 -3.06 -7.60 2.50
CA PRO A 178 -3.34 -6.99 3.80
C PRO A 178 -3.27 -5.48 3.69
N GLN A 179 -4.24 -4.79 4.29
CA GLN A 179 -4.29 -3.33 4.28
C GLN A 179 -3.02 -2.76 4.94
N GLY A 180 -2.36 -1.82 4.26
CA GLY A 180 -1.10 -1.19 4.74
C GLY A 180 0.18 -1.97 4.42
N ALA A 181 0.10 -3.16 3.80
CA ALA A 181 1.30 -3.91 3.42
C ALA A 181 2.05 -3.23 2.25
N GLN A 182 3.19 -2.60 2.54
CA GLN A 182 3.98 -1.91 1.52
C GLN A 182 5.18 -2.71 0.99
N ARG A 183 5.75 -3.59 1.81
CA ARG A 183 7.03 -4.26 1.52
C ARG A 183 6.94 -5.77 1.65
N TRP A 184 6.30 -6.22 2.72
CA TRP A 184 6.21 -7.63 3.07
C TRP A 184 4.79 -7.99 3.45
N VAL A 185 4.39 -9.19 3.05
CA VAL A 185 3.15 -9.85 3.46
C VAL A 185 3.57 -11.05 4.27
N LYS A 186 3.22 -11.08 5.56
CA LYS A 186 3.61 -12.18 6.46
C LYS A 186 2.98 -13.50 6.04
N HIS A 187 1.70 -13.45 5.65
CA HIS A 187 0.92 -14.63 5.26
C HIS A 187 0.25 -14.34 3.93
N VAL A 188 0.71 -14.99 2.86
CA VAL A 188 0.11 -14.86 1.53
C VAL A 188 -1.03 -15.86 1.43
N ILE A 189 -2.26 -15.35 1.46
CA ILE A 189 -3.48 -16.15 1.39
C ILE A 189 -4.12 -15.95 0.02
N PRO A 190 -4.55 -17.00 -0.70
CA PRO A 190 -5.33 -16.86 -1.92
C PRO A 190 -6.60 -16.04 -1.70
N LYS A 191 -6.88 -15.10 -2.60
CA LYS A 191 -8.15 -14.39 -2.62
C LYS A 191 -9.16 -15.28 -3.34
N LYS A 192 -10.15 -15.77 -2.60
CA LYS A 192 -11.31 -16.47 -3.18
C LYS A 192 -12.18 -15.49 -3.97
#